data_AF-T1B3T8-F1
#
_entry.id   AF-T1B3T8-F1
#
_cell.length_a   1.000
_cell.length_b   1.000
_cell.length_c   1.000
_cell.angle_alpha   90.00
_cell.angle_beta   90.00
_cell.angle_gamma   90.00
#
_symmetry.space_group_name_H-M   'P 1'
#
loop_
_entity.id
_entity.type
_entity.pdbx_description
1 polymer ?
#
loop_
_entity_poly.entity_id
_entity_poly.type
_entity_poly.pdbx_seq_one_letter_code
_entity_poly.pdbx_strand_id
1 'polypeptide(L)'
;MTVGGFTFLSRILGFARDVILARYFGAGPVMDAFFVAFKIPNFFRRLFAEGAFSQAFVPVLGEVHTHQGHEETRRLIAETSGTLGLILIAFSLLGILLAPYFIDLFAPGFANNPQTHQLATELLRLTFPYLFFIALTALAAGAMNVHGRFAVPAATPILLNLSLIVAAFWLSRLFAVPVLALGFGVLAAGLLQFLFQLPFLGRLKLLARPRWAWSRAPVQQIFHLMLPASFWCIGHADQSPGRYGDRILPEPGQCELAVLFRPA
;
A
#
# COMPACT_ATOMS: atom_id res chain seq x y z
N MET A 1 22.46 -4.98 8.76
CA MET A 1 22.13 -4.24 7.52
C MET A 1 21.36 -2.99 7.91
N THR A 2 21.84 -1.81 7.49
CA THR A 2 21.19 -0.53 7.76
C THR A 2 19.91 -0.39 6.92
N VAL A 3 19.00 0.51 7.32
CA VAL A 3 17.75 0.80 6.58
C VAL A 3 18.04 1.13 5.11
N GLY A 4 19.09 1.91 4.85
CA GLY A 4 19.52 2.24 3.48
C GLY A 4 19.91 1.03 2.62
N GLY A 5 20.50 -0.02 3.22
CA GLY A 5 20.85 -1.24 2.51
C GLY A 5 19.62 -2.02 2.04
N PHE A 6 18.57 -2.12 2.87
CA PHE A 6 17.31 -2.76 2.48
C PHE A 6 16.57 -1.96 1.41
N THR A 7 16.57 -0.64 1.52
CA THR A 7 15.97 0.24 0.49
C THR A 7 16.67 0.11 -0.85
N PHE A 8 18.01 0.09 -0.86
CA PHE A 8 18.78 -0.08 -2.09
C PHE A 8 18.56 -1.45 -2.73
N LEU A 9 18.58 -2.52 -1.92
CA LEU A 9 18.30 -3.87 -2.40
C LEU A 9 16.89 -4.00 -2.98
N SER A 10 15.90 -3.37 -2.35
CA SER A 10 14.54 -3.32 -2.88
C SER A 10 14.45 -2.62 -4.24
N ARG A 11 15.25 -1.58 -4.48
CA ARG A 11 15.31 -0.89 -5.77
C ARG A 11 15.94 -1.77 -6.85
N ILE A 12 17.03 -2.45 -6.55
CA ILE A 12 17.66 -3.42 -7.47
C ILE A 12 16.69 -4.54 -7.82
N LEU A 13 16.01 -5.12 -6.82
CA LEU A 13 15.02 -6.16 -7.05
C LEU A 13 13.82 -5.67 -7.86
N GLY A 14 13.38 -4.43 -7.64
CA GLY A 14 12.35 -3.79 -8.45
C GLY A 14 12.76 -3.67 -9.92
N PHE A 15 14.00 -3.22 -10.17
CA PHE A 15 14.54 -3.16 -11.53
C PHE A 15 14.65 -4.55 -12.17
N ALA A 16 15.16 -5.55 -11.43
CA ALA A 16 15.25 -6.93 -11.91
C ALA A 16 13.87 -7.50 -12.26
N ARG A 17 12.86 -7.26 -11.41
CA ARG A 17 11.46 -7.62 -11.67
C ARG A 17 11.00 -6.99 -12.99
N ASP A 18 11.22 -5.71 -13.20
CA ASP A 18 10.74 -5.02 -14.41
C ASP A 18 11.40 -5.58 -15.69
N VAL A 19 12.69 -5.89 -15.65
CA VAL A 19 13.40 -6.57 -16.75
C VAL A 19 12.82 -7.97 -17.00
N ILE A 20 12.54 -8.73 -15.95
CA ILE A 20 11.94 -10.08 -16.06
C ILE A 20 10.56 -9.99 -16.68
N LEU A 21 9.70 -9.09 -16.21
CA LEU A 21 8.35 -8.91 -16.74
C LEU A 21 8.40 -8.50 -18.22
N ALA A 22 9.28 -7.57 -18.59
CA ALA A 22 9.48 -7.17 -19.98
C ALA A 22 9.94 -8.33 -20.87
N ARG A 23 10.79 -9.24 -20.37
CA ARG A 23 11.22 -10.42 -21.13
C ARG A 23 10.14 -11.49 -21.27
N TYR A 24 9.33 -11.71 -20.24
CA TYR A 24 8.32 -12.77 -20.23
C TYR A 24 7.03 -12.37 -20.93
N PHE A 25 6.58 -11.14 -20.74
CA PHE A 25 5.28 -10.67 -21.23
C PHE A 25 5.39 -9.67 -22.39
N GLY A 26 6.59 -9.12 -22.62
CA GLY A 26 6.80 -8.10 -23.65
C GLY A 26 6.19 -6.74 -23.29
N ALA A 27 6.34 -5.79 -24.21
CA ALA A 27 5.60 -4.53 -24.18
C ALA A 27 4.34 -4.68 -25.06
N GLY A 28 3.17 -4.42 -24.49
CA GLY A 28 1.91 -4.54 -25.21
C GLY A 28 0.67 -4.46 -24.31
N PRO A 29 -0.53 -4.55 -24.90
CA PRO A 29 -1.79 -4.23 -24.22
C PRO A 29 -2.05 -5.08 -22.95
N VAL A 30 -1.60 -6.34 -22.97
CA VAL A 30 -1.70 -7.28 -21.83
C VAL A 30 -0.91 -6.78 -20.62
N MET A 31 0.31 -6.29 -20.86
CA MET A 31 1.18 -5.82 -19.79
C MET A 31 0.78 -4.42 -19.31
N ASP A 32 0.28 -3.58 -20.23
CA ASP A 32 -0.31 -2.27 -19.90
C ASP A 32 -1.52 -2.42 -18.98
N ALA A 33 -2.40 -3.38 -19.28
CA ALA A 33 -3.54 -3.72 -18.42
C ALA A 33 -3.10 -4.07 -16.99
N PHE A 34 -2.05 -4.87 -16.83
CA PHE A 34 -1.49 -5.17 -15.52
C PHE A 34 -0.92 -3.94 -14.82
N PHE A 35 -0.12 -3.12 -15.50
CA PHE A 35 0.48 -1.95 -14.88
C PHE A 35 -0.57 -0.95 -14.39
N VAL A 36 -1.62 -0.72 -15.18
CA VAL A 36 -2.77 0.11 -14.77
C VAL A 36 -3.47 -0.51 -13.57
N ALA A 37 -3.85 -1.79 -13.66
CA ALA A 37 -4.53 -2.51 -12.59
C ALA A 37 -3.72 -2.56 -11.29
N PHE A 38 -2.40 -2.61 -11.37
CA PHE A 38 -1.51 -2.59 -10.21
C PHE A 38 -1.29 -1.17 -9.66
N LYS A 39 -1.31 -0.14 -10.51
CA LYS A 39 -1.12 1.26 -10.10
C LYS A 39 -2.25 1.75 -9.20
N ILE A 40 -3.49 1.32 -9.43
CA ILE A 40 -4.67 1.76 -8.67
C ILE A 40 -4.58 1.36 -7.18
N PRO A 41 -4.36 0.09 -6.79
CA PRO A 41 -4.11 -0.28 -5.39
C PRO A 41 -2.88 0.42 -4.83
N ASN A 42 -1.80 0.57 -5.60
CA ASN A 42 -0.61 1.26 -5.10
C ASN A 42 -0.87 2.74 -4.81
N PHE A 43 -1.71 3.41 -5.60
CA PHE A 43 -2.15 4.77 -5.35
C PHE A 43 -2.86 4.86 -4.00
N PHE A 44 -3.87 4.02 -3.76
CA PHE A 44 -4.59 4.01 -2.49
C PHE A 44 -3.71 3.63 -1.29
N ARG A 45 -2.78 2.69 -1.46
CA ARG A 45 -1.78 2.35 -0.45
C ARG A 45 -0.95 3.56 -0.06
N ARG A 46 -0.49 4.34 -1.04
CA ARG A 46 0.35 5.51 -0.80
C ARG A 46 -0.43 6.64 -0.15
N LEU A 47 -1.68 6.84 -0.59
CA LEU A 47 -2.58 7.85 -0.04
C LEU A 47 -2.96 7.53 1.41
N PHE A 48 -3.48 6.33 1.66
CA PHE A 48 -4.06 5.98 2.95
C PHE A 48 -3.08 5.35 3.92
N ALA A 49 -2.19 4.45 3.51
CA ALA A 49 -1.37 3.66 4.44
C ALA A 49 0.01 4.28 4.74
N GLU A 50 0.76 4.65 3.70
CA GLU A 50 2.11 5.20 3.86
C GLU A 50 2.12 6.70 4.16
N GLY A 51 1.22 7.47 3.56
CA GLY A 51 1.08 8.91 3.80
C GLY A 51 0.27 9.20 5.06
N ALA A 52 -1.06 9.29 4.91
CA ALA A 52 -1.94 9.81 5.94
C ALA A 52 -2.00 8.95 7.21
N PHE A 53 -2.15 7.63 7.08
CA PHE A 53 -2.24 6.75 8.24
C PHE A 53 -0.96 6.75 9.07
N SER A 54 0.20 6.52 8.46
CA SER A 54 1.45 6.44 9.22
C SER A 54 1.80 7.74 9.94
N GLN A 55 1.51 8.89 9.32
CA GLN A 55 1.69 10.21 9.94
C GLN A 55 0.75 10.46 11.13
N ALA A 56 -0.48 9.94 11.09
CA ALA A 56 -1.44 10.06 12.19
C ALA A 56 -1.21 9.01 13.29
N PHE A 57 -0.97 7.77 12.89
CA PHE A 57 -0.91 6.61 13.76
C PHE A 57 0.36 6.58 14.62
N VAL A 58 1.53 6.84 14.03
CA VAL A 58 2.82 6.72 14.75
C VAL A 58 2.91 7.69 15.93
N PRO A 59 2.58 8.99 15.80
CA PRO A 59 2.58 9.92 16.94
C PRO A 59 1.59 9.54 18.03
N VAL A 60 0.34 9.20 17.66
CA VAL A 60 -0.71 8.81 18.63
C VAL A 60 -0.30 7.53 19.37
N LEU A 61 0.23 6.54 18.67
CA LEU A 61 0.72 5.31 19.28
C LEU A 61 1.92 5.58 20.19
N GLY A 62 2.83 6.47 19.78
CA GLY A 62 3.99 6.89 20.58
C GLY A 62 3.60 7.59 21.88
N GLU A 63 2.58 8.44 21.86
CA GLU A 63 2.02 9.09 23.05
C GLU A 63 1.41 8.06 24.01
N VAL A 64 0.57 7.14 23.50
CA VAL A 64 0.02 6.05 24.32
C VAL A 64 1.12 5.16 24.88
N HIS A 65 2.14 4.84 24.09
CA HIS A 65 3.28 4.05 24.55
C HIS A 65 4.05 4.70 25.68
N THR A 66 4.27 6.01 25.59
CA THR A 66 5.06 6.77 26.56
C THR A 66 4.28 7.03 27.86
N HIS A 67 2.99 7.36 27.76
CA HIS A 67 2.19 7.81 28.91
C HIS A 67 1.31 6.73 29.54
N GLN A 68 0.86 5.74 28.76
CA GLN A 68 -0.13 4.75 29.20
C GLN A 68 0.44 3.32 29.22
N GLY A 69 1.66 3.14 28.72
CA GLY A 69 2.42 1.91 28.82
C GLY A 69 2.02 0.82 27.81
N HIS A 70 2.60 -0.35 28.00
CA HIS A 70 2.61 -1.42 27.01
C HIS A 70 1.23 -2.02 26.72
N GLU A 71 0.42 -2.25 27.75
CA GLU A 71 -0.88 -2.92 27.57
C GLU A 71 -1.87 -2.03 26.81
N GLU A 72 -1.89 -0.73 27.09
CA GLU A 72 -2.75 0.21 26.37
C GLU A 72 -2.25 0.43 24.93
N THR A 73 -0.93 0.41 24.70
CA THR A 73 -0.34 0.38 23.34
C THR A 73 -0.85 -0.82 22.55
N ARG A 74 -0.78 -2.01 23.15
CA ARG A 74 -1.25 -3.27 22.56
C ARG A 74 -2.75 -3.21 22.29
N ARG A 75 -3.52 -2.64 23.21
CA ARG A 75 -4.97 -2.45 23.06
C ARG A 75 -5.29 -1.51 21.90
N LEU A 76 -4.61 -0.38 21.79
CA LEU A 76 -4.77 0.58 20.69
C LEU A 76 -4.46 -0.08 19.34
N ILE A 77 -3.42 -0.93 19.26
CA ILE A 77 -3.11 -1.72 18.06
C ILE A 77 -4.25 -2.68 17.71
N ALA A 78 -4.82 -3.39 18.69
CA ALA A 78 -5.97 -4.28 18.47
C ALA A 78 -7.20 -3.53 17.94
N GLU A 79 -7.51 -2.39 18.56
CA GLU A 79 -8.66 -1.55 18.24
C GLU A 79 -8.51 -0.89 16.87
N THR A 80 -7.31 -0.37 16.57
CA THR A 80 -7.01 0.22 15.26
C THR A 80 -7.00 -0.84 14.17
N SER A 81 -6.39 -2.00 14.39
CA SER A 81 -6.35 -3.09 13.39
C SER A 81 -7.72 -3.68 13.10
N GLY A 82 -8.59 -3.84 14.10
CA GLY A 82 -9.96 -4.32 13.89
C GLY A 82 -10.83 -3.30 13.15
N THR A 83 -10.72 -2.03 13.53
CA THR A 83 -11.49 -0.94 12.91
C THR A 83 -11.04 -0.68 11.48
N LEU A 84 -9.72 -0.48 11.26
CA LEU A 84 -9.11 -0.30 9.95
C LEU A 84 -9.35 -1.53 9.07
N GLY A 85 -9.19 -2.73 9.61
CA GLY A 85 -9.39 -3.98 8.89
C GLY A 85 -10.83 -4.12 8.36
N LEU A 86 -11.84 -3.83 9.17
CA LEU A 86 -13.23 -3.91 8.72
C LEU A 86 -13.56 -2.87 7.64
N ILE A 87 -13.07 -1.63 7.80
CA ILE A 87 -13.21 -0.57 6.80
C ILE A 87 -12.56 -0.99 5.48
N LEU A 88 -11.37 -1.57 5.53
CA LEU A 88 -10.65 -2.00 4.34
C LEU A 88 -11.25 -3.23 3.68
N ILE A 89 -11.89 -4.13 4.43
CA ILE A 89 -12.67 -5.22 3.85
C ILE A 89 -13.82 -4.63 3.04
N ALA A 90 -14.61 -3.73 3.63
CA ALA A 90 -15.71 -3.07 2.94
C ALA A 90 -15.21 -2.29 1.71
N PHE A 91 -14.13 -1.51 1.86
CA PHE A 91 -13.51 -0.77 0.76
C PHE A 91 -12.98 -1.69 -0.34
N SER A 92 -12.40 -2.84 0.01
CA SER A 92 -11.88 -3.79 -0.97
C SER A 92 -13.01 -4.45 -1.75
N LEU A 93 -14.10 -4.82 -1.08
CA LEU A 93 -15.29 -5.37 -1.73
C LEU A 93 -15.91 -4.34 -2.70
N LEU A 94 -16.05 -3.08 -2.26
CA LEU A 94 -16.50 -2.00 -3.13
C LEU A 94 -15.54 -1.81 -4.32
N GLY A 95 -14.24 -1.87 -4.09
CA GLY A 95 -13.21 -1.80 -5.13
C GLY A 95 -13.33 -2.88 -6.20
N ILE A 96 -13.63 -4.12 -5.80
CA ILE A 96 -13.85 -5.26 -6.71
C ILE A 96 -15.12 -5.04 -7.54
N LEU A 97 -16.19 -4.58 -6.92
CA LEU A 97 -17.47 -4.31 -7.58
C LEU A 97 -17.34 -3.14 -8.57
N LEU A 98 -16.65 -2.08 -8.17
CA LEU A 98 -16.44 -0.87 -8.95
C LEU A 98 -15.20 -0.92 -9.83
N ALA A 99 -14.52 -2.06 -9.91
CA ALA A 99 -13.31 -2.25 -10.72
C ALA A 99 -13.41 -1.71 -12.16
N PRO A 100 -14.48 -1.98 -12.95
CA PRO A 100 -14.55 -1.44 -14.31
C PRO A 100 -14.57 0.09 -14.34
N TYR A 101 -15.30 0.73 -13.42
CA TYR A 101 -15.34 2.20 -13.30
C TYR A 101 -13.98 2.78 -12.90
N PHE A 102 -13.22 2.09 -12.06
CA PHE A 102 -11.85 2.48 -11.75
C PHE A 102 -10.95 2.38 -12.97
N ILE A 103 -11.10 1.36 -13.81
CA ILE A 103 -10.36 1.27 -15.07
C ILE A 103 -10.74 2.41 -16.01
N ASP A 104 -12.02 2.73 -16.17
CA ASP A 104 -12.47 3.85 -17.01
C ASP A 104 -11.89 5.19 -16.55
N LEU A 105 -11.82 5.40 -15.23
CA LEU A 105 -11.29 6.62 -14.64
C LEU A 105 -9.77 6.74 -14.78
N PHE A 106 -9.02 5.66 -14.50
CA PHE A 106 -7.56 5.70 -14.47
C PHE A 106 -6.90 5.38 -15.82
N ALA A 107 -7.62 4.74 -16.74
CA ALA A 107 -7.16 4.38 -18.07
C ALA A 107 -8.28 4.52 -19.11
N PRO A 108 -8.78 5.75 -19.36
CA PRO A 108 -9.83 5.99 -20.36
C PRO A 108 -9.41 5.55 -21.77
N GLY A 109 -8.09 5.47 -22.04
CA GLY A 109 -7.55 4.94 -23.30
C GLY A 109 -7.91 3.48 -23.59
N PHE A 110 -8.33 2.69 -22.59
CA PHE A 110 -8.80 1.32 -22.81
C PHE A 110 -10.25 1.24 -23.30
N ALA A 111 -11.01 2.34 -23.32
CA ALA A 111 -12.39 2.36 -23.79
C ALA A 111 -12.54 1.86 -25.24
N ASN A 112 -11.53 2.09 -26.09
CA ASN A 112 -11.52 1.66 -27.48
C ASN A 112 -11.02 0.21 -27.67
N ASN A 113 -10.60 -0.47 -26.60
CA ASN A 113 -10.12 -1.85 -26.64
C ASN A 113 -10.80 -2.70 -25.54
N PRO A 114 -11.97 -3.29 -25.83
CA PRO A 114 -12.75 -4.05 -24.86
C PRO A 114 -11.99 -5.22 -24.22
N GLN A 115 -11.09 -5.87 -24.97
CA GLN A 115 -10.31 -7.01 -24.45
C GLN A 115 -9.31 -6.57 -23.37
N THR A 116 -8.58 -5.49 -23.63
CA THR A 116 -7.63 -4.90 -22.69
C THR A 116 -8.35 -4.35 -21.45
N HIS A 117 -9.50 -3.70 -21.64
CA HIS A 117 -10.33 -3.20 -20.55
C HIS A 117 -10.82 -4.32 -19.63
N GLN A 118 -11.36 -5.39 -20.21
CA GLN A 118 -11.83 -6.55 -19.44
C GLN A 118 -10.68 -7.18 -18.65
N LEU A 119 -9.53 -7.40 -19.29
CA LEU A 119 -8.35 -7.96 -18.64
C LEU A 119 -7.84 -7.07 -17.49
N ALA A 120 -7.78 -5.75 -17.69
CA ALA A 120 -7.40 -4.80 -16.66
C ALA A 120 -8.39 -4.83 -15.48
N THR A 121 -9.68 -4.96 -15.77
CA THR A 121 -10.73 -5.09 -14.75
C THR A 121 -10.57 -6.37 -13.93
N GLU A 122 -10.32 -7.51 -14.57
CA GLU A 122 -10.08 -8.79 -13.89
C GLU A 122 -8.82 -8.74 -13.02
N LEU A 123 -7.73 -8.19 -13.56
CA LEU A 123 -6.49 -7.97 -12.82
C LEU A 123 -6.72 -7.04 -11.62
N LEU A 124 -7.48 -5.96 -11.79
CA LEU A 124 -7.77 -5.03 -10.71
C LEU A 124 -8.56 -5.71 -9.59
N ARG A 125 -9.54 -6.56 -9.93
CA ARG A 125 -10.29 -7.35 -8.94
C ARG A 125 -9.37 -8.28 -8.13
N LEU A 126 -8.37 -8.87 -8.78
CA LEU A 126 -7.38 -9.74 -8.12
C LEU A 126 -6.40 -8.94 -7.25
N THR A 127 -5.98 -7.76 -7.71
CA THR A 127 -5.01 -6.94 -6.97
C THR A 127 -5.67 -6.10 -5.88
N PHE A 128 -6.96 -5.79 -5.92
CA PHE A 128 -7.59 -4.91 -4.93
C PHE A 128 -7.49 -5.40 -3.48
N PRO A 129 -7.73 -6.70 -3.16
CA PRO A 129 -7.60 -7.21 -1.79
C PRO A 129 -6.20 -7.07 -1.17
N TYR A 130 -5.16 -6.84 -1.98
CA TYR A 130 -3.83 -6.46 -1.48
C TYR A 130 -3.88 -5.25 -0.56
N LEU A 131 -4.79 -4.30 -0.79
CA LEU A 131 -4.95 -3.09 0.05
C LEU A 131 -5.23 -3.41 1.51
N PHE A 132 -6.02 -4.44 1.77
CA PHE A 132 -6.28 -4.90 3.13
C PHE A 132 -4.99 -5.33 3.83
N PHE A 133 -4.23 -6.22 3.20
CA PHE A 133 -3.00 -6.76 3.80
C PHE A 133 -1.91 -5.69 3.95
N ILE A 134 -1.73 -4.84 2.95
CA ILE A 134 -0.66 -3.84 2.96
C ILE A 134 -0.91 -2.73 3.98
N ALA A 135 -2.17 -2.37 4.24
CA ALA A 135 -2.50 -1.40 5.28
C ALA A 135 -2.30 -1.99 6.69
N LEU A 136 -2.65 -3.27 6.90
CA LEU A 136 -2.32 -3.96 8.16
C LEU A 136 -0.80 -4.09 8.36
N THR A 137 -0.07 -4.30 7.26
CA THR A 137 1.40 -4.27 7.25
C THR A 137 1.93 -2.87 7.60
N ALA A 138 1.31 -1.79 7.10
CA ALA A 138 1.70 -0.42 7.48
C ALA A 138 1.42 -0.14 8.97
N LEU A 139 0.32 -0.66 9.53
CA LEU A 139 0.02 -0.59 10.96
C LEU A 139 1.07 -1.32 11.80
N ALA A 140 1.41 -2.57 11.44
CA ALA A 140 2.47 -3.32 12.10
C ALA A 140 3.84 -2.63 11.96
N ALA A 141 4.13 -2.03 10.81
CA ALA A 141 5.31 -1.22 10.59
C ALA A 141 5.35 0.02 11.49
N GLY A 142 4.24 0.75 11.62
CA GLY A 142 4.13 1.90 12.53
C GLY A 142 4.37 1.49 13.98
N ALA A 143 3.80 0.37 14.42
CA ALA A 143 4.04 -0.17 15.75
C ALA A 143 5.52 -0.53 15.97
N MET A 144 6.16 -1.18 15.00
CA MET A 144 7.59 -1.49 15.06
C MET A 144 8.47 -0.23 15.08
N ASN A 145 8.10 0.81 14.33
CA ASN A 145 8.82 2.09 14.28
C ASN A 145 8.81 2.80 15.64
N VAL A 146 7.66 2.83 16.34
CA VAL A 146 7.57 3.36 17.72
C VAL A 146 8.51 2.61 18.66
N HIS A 147 8.74 1.32 18.43
CA HIS A 147 9.65 0.48 19.23
C HIS A 147 11.09 0.43 18.68
N GLY A 148 11.47 1.35 17.79
CA GLY A 148 12.84 1.47 17.26
C GLY A 148 13.25 0.37 16.27
N ARG A 149 12.31 -0.41 15.73
CA ARG A 149 12.56 -1.53 14.81
C ARG A 149 12.32 -1.15 13.35
N PHE A 150 13.15 -0.27 12.81
CA PHE A 150 12.98 0.27 11.43
C PHE A 150 13.41 -0.69 10.31
N ALA A 151 14.30 -1.65 10.59
CA ALA A 151 14.86 -2.53 9.56
C ALA A 151 13.83 -3.54 8.99
N VAL A 152 12.92 -4.03 9.83
CA VAL A 152 11.91 -5.03 9.42
C VAL A 152 10.89 -4.41 8.45
N PRO A 153 10.29 -3.23 8.75
CA PRO A 153 9.50 -2.48 7.77
C PRO A 153 10.25 -2.21 6.47
N ALA A 154 11.51 -1.79 6.53
CA ALA A 154 12.31 -1.45 5.35
C ALA A 154 12.58 -2.65 4.43
N ALA A 155 12.63 -3.86 4.96
CA ALA A 155 12.79 -5.08 4.17
C ALA A 155 11.49 -5.56 3.52
N THR A 156 10.33 -5.10 3.97
CA THR A 156 9.03 -5.63 3.56
C THR A 156 8.73 -5.48 2.04
N PRO A 157 9.12 -4.39 1.36
CA PRO A 157 8.92 -4.25 -0.09
C PRO A 157 9.65 -5.30 -0.94
N ILE A 158 10.69 -5.95 -0.41
CA ILE A 158 11.42 -7.04 -1.09
C ILE A 158 10.47 -8.19 -1.44
N LEU A 159 9.55 -8.52 -0.54
CA LEU A 159 8.62 -9.64 -0.70
C LEU A 159 7.67 -9.45 -1.88
N LEU A 160 7.28 -8.21 -2.18
CA LEU A 160 6.47 -7.90 -3.36
C LEU A 160 7.21 -8.19 -4.65
N ASN A 161 8.45 -7.74 -4.75
CA ASN A 161 9.27 -7.98 -5.94
C ASN A 161 9.53 -9.48 -6.13
N LEU A 162 9.88 -10.20 -5.05
CA LEU A 162 10.07 -11.65 -5.11
C LEU A 162 8.79 -12.39 -5.52
N SER A 163 7.63 -12.00 -4.98
CA SER A 163 6.35 -12.62 -5.33
C SER A 163 6.00 -12.42 -6.81
N LEU A 164 6.25 -11.23 -7.35
CA LEU A 164 6.03 -10.95 -8.77
C LEU A 164 6.99 -11.71 -9.68
N ILE A 165 8.27 -11.83 -9.28
CA ILE A 165 9.26 -12.64 -10.00
C ILE A 165 8.84 -14.11 -10.01
N VAL A 166 8.50 -14.68 -8.85
CA VAL A 166 8.04 -16.08 -8.74
C VAL A 166 6.76 -16.30 -9.55
N ALA A 167 5.82 -15.35 -9.49
CA ALA A 167 4.60 -15.42 -10.28
C ALA A 167 4.88 -15.42 -11.79
N ALA A 168 5.81 -14.57 -12.24
CA ALA A 168 6.21 -14.49 -13.64
C ALA A 168 6.90 -15.77 -14.15
N PHE A 169 7.76 -16.40 -13.34
CA PHE A 169 8.52 -17.59 -13.76
C PHE A 169 7.73 -18.90 -13.64
N TRP A 170 7.00 -19.08 -12.54
CA TRP A 170 6.39 -20.37 -12.18
C TRP A 170 4.88 -20.36 -12.35
N LEU A 171 4.20 -19.39 -11.74
CA LEU A 171 2.74 -19.34 -11.73
C LEU A 171 2.16 -19.04 -13.11
N SER A 172 2.83 -18.22 -13.92
CA SER A 172 2.42 -17.87 -15.30
C SER A 172 2.20 -19.08 -16.20
N ARG A 173 2.94 -20.18 -15.98
CA ARG A 173 2.84 -21.43 -16.74
C ARG A 173 1.56 -22.21 -16.45
N LEU A 174 0.88 -21.89 -15.36
CA LEU A 174 -0.34 -22.57 -14.92
C LEU A 174 -1.62 -21.89 -15.43
N PHE A 175 -1.52 -20.71 -16.05
CA PHE A 175 -2.66 -19.94 -16.54
C PHE A 175 -2.71 -19.89 -18.07
N ALA A 176 -3.91 -19.98 -18.63
CA ALA A 176 -4.14 -19.78 -20.06
C ALA A 176 -3.84 -18.33 -20.49
N VAL A 177 -4.07 -17.37 -19.60
CA VAL A 177 -3.68 -15.96 -19.74
C VAL A 177 -2.56 -15.69 -18.73
N PRO A 178 -1.28 -15.75 -19.14
CA PRO A 178 -0.16 -15.78 -18.21
C PRO A 178 -0.07 -14.57 -17.27
N VAL A 179 -0.55 -13.40 -17.69
CA VAL A 179 -0.47 -12.16 -16.90
C VAL A 179 -1.35 -12.20 -15.64
N LEU A 180 -2.42 -13.01 -15.63
CA LEU A 180 -3.28 -13.17 -14.45
C LEU A 180 -2.49 -13.71 -13.24
N ALA A 181 -1.44 -14.49 -13.49
CA ALA A 181 -0.52 -14.95 -12.45
C ALA A 181 0.10 -13.79 -11.67
N LEU A 182 0.37 -12.64 -12.32
CA LEU A 182 0.90 -11.46 -11.65
C LEU A 182 -0.11 -10.86 -10.66
N GLY A 183 -1.40 -10.88 -10.99
CA GLY A 183 -2.47 -10.46 -10.07
C GLY A 183 -2.47 -11.27 -8.78
N PHE A 184 -2.36 -12.61 -8.89
CA PHE A 184 -2.18 -13.49 -7.73
C PHE A 184 -0.84 -13.24 -7.02
N GLY A 185 0.22 -12.92 -7.75
CA GLY A 185 1.52 -12.54 -7.20
C GLY A 185 1.44 -11.29 -6.30
N VAL A 186 0.65 -10.28 -6.69
CA VAL A 186 0.39 -9.08 -5.87
C VAL A 186 -0.40 -9.43 -4.62
N LEU A 187 -1.45 -10.25 -4.74
CA LEU A 187 -2.24 -10.69 -3.59
C LEU A 187 -1.38 -11.48 -2.60
N ALA A 188 -0.60 -12.44 -3.10
CA ALA A 188 0.33 -13.23 -2.31
C ALA A 188 1.39 -12.35 -1.64
N ALA A 189 1.91 -11.34 -2.34
CA ALA A 189 2.85 -10.38 -1.76
C ALA A 189 2.27 -9.70 -0.52
N GLY A 190 1.05 -9.16 -0.59
CA GLY A 190 0.41 -8.50 0.54
C GLY A 190 0.28 -9.43 1.74
N LEU A 191 -0.19 -10.66 1.50
CA LEU A 191 -0.30 -11.68 2.55
C LEU A 191 1.06 -12.02 3.16
N LEU A 192 2.08 -12.29 2.33
CA LEU A 192 3.43 -12.63 2.77
C LEU A 192 4.07 -11.47 3.55
N GLN A 193 3.86 -10.24 3.13
CA GLN A 193 4.34 -9.04 3.83
C GLN A 193 3.73 -8.91 5.21
N PHE A 194 2.41 -9.11 5.33
CA PHE A 194 1.74 -9.09 6.62
C PHE A 194 2.23 -10.22 7.52
N LEU A 195 2.25 -11.46 7.02
CA LEU A 195 2.69 -12.64 7.77
C LEU A 195 4.16 -12.53 8.19
N PHE A 196 5.03 -11.95 7.36
CA PHE A 196 6.44 -11.74 7.68
C PHE A 196 6.63 -10.83 8.89
N GLN A 197 5.78 -9.82 9.08
CA GLN A 197 5.90 -8.90 10.21
C GLN A 197 5.31 -9.44 11.52
N LEU A 198 4.35 -10.37 11.47
CA LEU A 198 3.68 -10.91 12.66
C LEU A 198 4.64 -11.51 13.72
N PRO A 199 5.66 -12.32 13.37
CA PRO A 199 6.63 -12.83 14.34
C PRO A 199 7.39 -11.72 15.07
N PHE A 200 7.75 -10.64 14.38
CA PHE A 200 8.45 -9.51 14.98
C PHE A 200 7.54 -8.73 15.94
N LEU A 201 6.28 -8.56 15.57
CA LEU A 201 5.26 -7.98 16.45
C LEU A 201 5.00 -8.87 17.68
N GLY A 202 5.07 -10.19 17.51
CA GLY A 202 4.99 -11.17 18.59
C GLY A 202 6.14 -11.09 19.58
N ARG A 203 7.37 -10.88 19.09
CA ARG A 203 8.55 -10.66 19.95
C ARG A 203 8.43 -9.38 20.78
N LEU A 204 7.73 -8.37 20.29
CA LEU A 204 7.40 -7.16 21.03
C LEU A 204 6.20 -7.33 21.97
N LYS A 205 5.56 -8.52 22.02
CA LYS A 205 4.32 -8.77 22.79
C LYS A 205 3.18 -7.80 22.40
N LEU A 206 3.13 -7.39 21.13
CA LEU A 206 2.11 -6.49 20.58
C LEU A 206 1.06 -7.23 19.74
N LEU A 207 1.18 -8.55 19.58
CA LEU A 207 0.13 -9.36 18.95
C LEU A 207 -1.14 -9.27 19.79
N ALA A 208 -2.15 -8.65 19.20
CA ALA A 208 -3.45 -8.44 19.81
C ALA A 208 -4.54 -8.87 18.83
N ARG A 209 -5.63 -9.44 19.35
CA ARG A 209 -6.75 -9.84 18.50
C ARG A 209 -7.44 -8.57 17.99
N PRO A 210 -7.69 -8.44 16.67
CA PRO A 210 -8.40 -7.28 16.13
C PRO A 210 -9.77 -7.11 16.81
N ARG A 211 -10.08 -5.88 17.22
CA ARG A 211 -11.36 -5.53 17.85
C ARG A 211 -11.93 -4.28 17.20
N TRP A 212 -13.23 -4.28 16.93
CA TRP A 212 -13.92 -3.08 16.47
C TRP A 212 -14.05 -2.08 17.62
N ALA A 213 -13.62 -0.83 17.40
CA ALA A 213 -13.65 0.19 18.43
C ALA A 213 -13.70 1.63 17.88
N TRP A 214 -14.57 1.88 16.90
CA TRP A 214 -14.74 3.23 16.31
C TRP A 214 -15.06 4.32 17.34
N SER A 215 -15.69 3.98 18.47
CA SER A 215 -16.07 4.95 19.52
C SER A 215 -14.92 5.37 20.43
N ARG A 216 -13.70 4.81 20.27
CA ARG A 216 -12.55 5.16 21.11
C ARG A 216 -11.87 6.42 20.59
N ALA A 217 -11.65 7.40 21.47
CA ALA A 217 -11.06 8.68 21.11
C ALA A 217 -9.72 8.58 20.36
N PRO A 218 -8.74 7.73 20.77
CA PRO A 218 -7.49 7.59 20.03
C PRO A 218 -7.68 7.04 18.60
N VAL A 219 -8.65 6.13 18.41
CA VAL A 219 -8.97 5.58 17.08
C VAL A 219 -9.57 6.67 16.20
N GLN A 220 -10.55 7.43 16.71
CA GLN A 220 -11.14 8.56 15.99
C GLN A 220 -10.12 9.64 15.67
N GLN A 221 -9.21 9.94 16.60
CA GLN A 221 -8.13 10.89 16.39
C GLN A 221 -7.25 10.49 15.21
N ILE A 222 -6.88 9.20 15.09
CA ILE A 222 -6.11 8.70 13.94
C ILE A 222 -6.88 8.96 12.64
N PHE A 223 -8.16 8.57 12.55
CA PHE A 223 -8.96 8.77 11.33
C PHE A 223 -9.23 10.25 11.01
N HIS A 224 -9.44 11.09 12.03
CA HIS A 224 -9.61 12.53 11.85
C HIS A 224 -8.34 13.23 11.39
N LEU A 225 -7.16 12.77 11.79
CA LEU A 225 -5.88 13.29 11.30
C LEU A 225 -5.57 12.79 9.88
N MET A 226 -6.04 11.60 9.52
CA MET A 226 -5.87 11.05 8.18
C MET A 226 -6.63 11.82 7.09
N LEU A 227 -7.85 12.28 7.37
CA LEU A 227 -8.70 12.95 6.38
C LEU A 227 -8.04 14.25 5.83
N PRO A 228 -7.67 15.24 6.66
CA PRO A 228 -6.99 16.44 6.19
C PRO A 228 -5.65 16.11 5.54
N ALA A 229 -4.86 15.17 6.06
CA ALA A 229 -3.58 14.80 5.45
C ALA A 229 -3.75 14.23 4.03
N SER A 230 -4.78 13.41 3.82
CA SER A 230 -5.10 12.84 2.50
C SER A 230 -5.59 13.92 1.52
N PHE A 231 -6.45 14.84 1.97
CA PHE A 231 -7.02 15.91 1.13
C PHE A 231 -6.05 17.10 0.93
N TRP A 232 -5.17 17.38 1.87
CA TRP A 232 -4.15 18.43 1.77
C TRP A 232 -3.20 18.16 0.60
N CYS A 233 -2.79 16.90 0.42
CA CYS A 233 -2.01 16.44 -0.74
C CYS A 233 -2.77 16.60 -2.07
N ILE A 234 -4.11 16.49 -2.08
CA ILE A 234 -4.93 16.67 -3.28
C ILE A 234 -5.06 18.17 -3.63
N GLY A 235 -5.23 19.04 -2.63
CA GLY A 235 -5.41 20.49 -2.82
C GLY A 235 -4.15 21.28 -3.18
N HIS A 236 -2.95 20.74 -2.90
CA HIS A 236 -1.67 21.42 -3.16
C HIS A 236 -0.87 20.82 -4.34
N ALA A 237 -1.46 19.87 -5.09
CA ALA A 237 -0.84 19.30 -6.30
C ALA A 237 -0.74 20.29 -7.48
N ASP A 238 -1.41 21.44 -7.40
CA ASP A 238 -1.46 22.49 -8.43
C ASP A 238 -0.60 23.74 -8.11
N GLN A 239 0.23 23.70 -7.05
CA GLN A 239 1.10 24.83 -6.73
C GLN A 239 2.50 24.61 -7.31
N SER A 240 2.73 25.26 -8.46
CA SER A 240 4.06 25.52 -9.02
C SER A 240 5.01 26.07 -7.93
N PRO A 241 6.33 25.81 -7.99
CA PRO A 241 7.28 26.28 -6.98
C PRO A 241 7.50 27.79 -7.10
N GLY A 242 6.55 28.57 -6.58
CA GLY A 242 6.62 30.01 -6.39
C GLY A 242 6.75 30.32 -4.91
N ARG A 243 7.89 30.89 -4.53
CA ARG A 243 8.28 31.39 -3.20
C ARG A 243 7.11 31.60 -2.23
N TYR A 244 7.09 30.81 -1.15
CA TYR A 244 6.43 31.22 0.09
C TYR A 244 7.45 31.27 1.21
N GLY A 245 7.62 32.46 1.77
CA GLY A 245 8.53 32.73 2.87
C GLY A 245 8.19 31.94 4.14
N ASP A 246 9.24 31.66 4.91
CA ASP A 246 9.34 31.34 6.34
C ASP A 246 8.36 30.34 6.98
N ARG A 247 7.60 29.56 6.21
CA ARG A 247 6.94 28.35 6.72
C ARG A 247 7.73 27.11 6.33
N ILE A 248 8.08 26.33 7.35
CA ILE A 248 8.75 25.04 7.24
C ILE A 248 7.86 24.13 6.37
N LEU A 249 8.28 23.95 5.11
CA LEU A 249 7.68 22.99 4.20
C LEU A 249 7.97 21.57 4.71
N PRO A 250 7.00 20.63 4.72
CA PRO A 250 7.32 19.24 4.93
C PRO A 250 8.13 18.68 3.75
N GLU A 251 9.07 17.80 4.07
CA GLU A 251 10.09 17.18 3.20
C GLU A 251 9.59 16.74 1.79
N PRO A 252 10.47 16.78 0.76
CA PRO A 252 10.14 16.65 -0.67
C PRO A 252 9.82 15.22 -1.14
N GLY A 253 8.94 14.52 -0.43
CA GLY A 253 8.43 13.18 -0.78
C GLY A 253 6.90 13.04 -0.72
N GLN A 254 6.17 14.11 -0.40
CA GLN A 254 4.73 14.04 -0.06
C GLN A 254 3.76 14.29 -1.22
N CYS A 255 4.22 14.76 -2.39
CA CYS A 255 3.36 15.06 -3.54
C CYS A 255 3.85 14.39 -4.84
N GLU A 256 3.69 13.07 -4.94
CA GLU A 256 3.91 12.33 -6.19
C GLU A 256 2.63 12.30 -7.09
N LEU A 257 1.54 12.94 -6.66
CA LEU A 257 0.28 13.02 -7.41
C LEU A 257 0.42 13.84 -8.72
N ALA A 258 1.31 14.83 -8.74
CA ALA A 258 1.57 15.65 -9.93
C ALA A 258 2.17 14.87 -11.11
N VAL A 259 2.78 13.70 -10.85
CA VAL A 259 3.37 12.84 -11.89
C VAL A 259 2.31 11.95 -12.55
N LEU A 260 1.19 11.69 -11.86
CA LEU A 260 0.12 10.81 -12.31
C LEU A 260 -0.85 11.48 -13.31
N PHE A 261 -0.87 12.81 -13.33
CA PHE A 261 -1.73 13.64 -14.19
C PHE A 261 -0.99 14.47 -15.25
N ARG A 262 0.32 14.24 -15.45
CA ARG A 262 1.01 14.85 -16.59
C ARG A 262 0.54 14.18 -17.89
N PRO A 263 -0.09 14.91 -18.83
CA PRO A 263 -0.17 14.43 -20.20
C PRO A 263 1.27 14.29 -20.75
N ALA A 264 1.48 13.26 -21.57
CA ALA A 264 2.75 13.03 -22.26
C ALA A 264 3.12 14.20 -23.18
#